data_AF-A0A6P1MEE3-F1
#
_entry.id   AF-A0A6P1MEE3-F1
#
_cell.length_a   1.000
_cell.length_b   1.000
_cell.length_c   1.000
_cell.angle_alpha   90.00
_cell.angle_beta   90.00
_cell.angle_gamma   90.00
#
_symmetry.space_group_name_H-M   'P 1'
#
loop_
_entity.id
_entity.type
_entity.pdbx_description
1 polymer ?
#
loop_
_entity_poly.entity_id
_entity_poly.type
_entity_poly.pdbx_seq_one_letter_code
_entity_poly.pdbx_strand_id
1 'polypeptide(L)'
;MLTGMSVKFFGPGEYPYKSILTEETCESVPYDLKSIGYSTHAIHDHRAVFYGRNKVFANLGFDTFTSVEYMNHVVRTPKNWEKDYVLTDQIMDALESSKQEDFIYTCSVQGHGKYPTEQVIKDPDIVVTKAPTEELKWQYEYYANQIHEMDQFIGELTERLKKYDEKVVLVIYGDHLPALEMTEDQMATGSIFKTQYVMWSNYPMKREYKDMFSYQMAANVFDKLGFHMGVMTKYHQNHQNSQTYKADMKKLEYDMLYGKKYIFNGENPYKKVDMKMGVKPIKITDIVRVGDKLYIKGENFTEYSKISLDGKILKTIFLGSSILGLQEEVDLNAANRMKVSQVEKNKEILSTTE
;
A
#
# COMPACT_ATOMS: atom_id res chain seq x y z
N MET A 1 -2.06 4.57 11.69
CA MET A 1 -2.76 3.29 11.49
C MET A 1 -1.84 2.12 11.87
N LEU A 2 -0.80 1.83 11.09
CA LEU A 2 0.02 0.62 11.29
C LEU A 2 0.74 0.50 12.65
N THR A 3 1.17 1.59 13.28
CA THR A 3 1.97 1.54 14.53
C THR A 3 1.17 1.93 15.79
N GLY A 4 -0.06 2.43 15.63
CA GLY A 4 -0.77 3.12 16.72
C GLY A 4 -0.16 4.47 17.15
N MET A 5 0.95 4.91 16.54
CA MET A 5 1.64 6.15 16.92
C MET A 5 1.04 7.39 16.27
N SER A 6 1.20 8.54 16.92
CA SER A 6 0.65 9.81 16.45
C SER A 6 1.73 10.66 15.79
N VAL A 7 1.52 11.03 14.52
CA VAL A 7 2.42 11.94 13.80
C VAL A 7 2.70 13.26 14.54
N LYS A 8 1.80 13.67 15.45
CA LYS A 8 1.95 14.88 16.27
C LYS A 8 3.18 14.87 17.19
N PHE A 9 3.73 13.70 17.51
CA PHE A 9 4.82 13.59 18.49
C PHE A 9 6.21 13.46 17.86
N PHE A 10 6.29 13.33 16.55
CA PHE A 10 7.53 13.41 15.78
C PHE A 10 8.09 14.83 15.73
N GLY A 11 9.37 14.95 15.35
CA GLY A 11 10.02 16.24 15.20
C GLY A 11 9.33 17.13 14.14
N PRO A 12 9.38 18.46 14.26
CA PRO A 12 8.83 19.35 13.22
C PRO A 12 9.42 19.02 11.84
N GLY A 13 8.54 18.73 10.87
CA GLY A 13 8.93 18.39 9.50
C GLY A 13 9.47 16.96 9.31
N GLU A 14 9.46 16.15 10.36
CA GLU A 14 9.86 14.74 10.26
C GLU A 14 8.79 13.91 9.54
N TYR A 15 9.23 13.16 8.53
CA TYR A 15 8.44 12.16 7.86
C TYR A 15 8.98 10.79 8.27
N PRO A 16 8.30 10.02 9.14
CA PRO A 16 8.86 8.78 9.72
C PRO A 16 9.35 7.78 8.66
N TYR A 17 8.66 7.72 7.52
CA TYR A 17 8.99 6.88 6.37
C TYR A 17 10.25 7.33 5.59
N LYS A 18 10.79 8.51 5.91
CA LYS A 18 12.04 9.06 5.37
C LYS A 18 13.08 9.31 6.48
N SER A 19 12.79 8.92 7.71
CA SER A 19 13.68 9.02 8.87
C SER A 19 13.74 7.67 9.59
N ILE A 20 13.32 7.63 10.86
CA ILE A 20 13.52 6.52 11.78
C ILE A 20 13.01 5.18 11.25
N LEU A 21 11.88 5.14 10.53
CA LEU A 21 11.31 3.87 10.06
C LEU A 21 12.01 3.31 8.81
N THR A 22 12.91 4.07 8.18
CA THR A 22 13.80 3.53 7.14
C THR A 22 14.97 2.76 7.75
N GLU A 23 15.36 3.10 8.98
CA GLU A 23 16.60 2.62 9.63
C GLU A 23 16.32 1.59 10.72
N GLU A 24 15.23 1.76 11.46
CA GLU A 24 14.88 0.96 12.62
C GLU A 24 13.56 0.21 12.42
N THR A 25 13.48 -0.97 13.03
CA THR A 25 12.23 -1.72 13.18
C THR A 25 11.37 -1.11 14.28
N CYS A 26 10.05 -1.23 14.15
CA CYS A 26 9.11 -0.70 15.12
C CYS A 26 7.92 -1.66 15.28
N GLU A 27 7.43 -1.80 16.52
CA GLU A 27 6.15 -2.48 16.76
C GLU A 27 5.09 -1.92 15.83
N SER A 28 4.34 -2.82 15.21
CA SER A 28 3.27 -2.46 14.31
C SER A 28 2.32 -3.62 14.14
N VAL A 29 1.14 -3.31 13.59
CA VAL A 29 0.07 -4.24 13.28
C VAL A 29 0.56 -5.52 12.59
N PRO A 30 1.47 -5.49 11.58
CA PRO A 30 1.98 -6.72 11.00
C PRO A 30 2.73 -7.61 12.01
N TYR A 31 3.63 -7.06 12.83
CA TYR A 31 4.31 -7.87 13.86
C TYR A 31 3.33 -8.41 14.90
N ASP A 32 2.38 -7.59 15.33
CA ASP A 32 1.35 -7.95 16.31
C ASP A 32 0.51 -9.13 15.79
N LEU A 33 0.01 -9.06 14.56
CA LEU A 33 -0.82 -10.12 13.98
C LEU A 33 -0.01 -11.37 13.62
N LYS A 34 1.25 -11.24 13.18
CA LYS A 34 2.14 -12.39 12.98
C LYS A 34 2.37 -13.18 14.25
N SER A 35 2.39 -12.52 15.42
CA SER A 35 2.54 -13.21 16.70
C SER A 35 1.41 -14.19 17.02
N ILE A 36 0.26 -14.06 16.35
CA ILE A 36 -0.90 -14.95 16.46
C ILE A 36 -1.18 -15.74 15.17
N GLY A 37 -0.22 -15.78 14.24
CA GLY A 37 -0.26 -16.68 13.08
C GLY A 37 -0.72 -16.08 11.76
N TYR A 38 -1.01 -14.77 11.70
CA TYR A 38 -1.44 -14.12 10.46
C TYR A 38 -0.29 -13.96 9.47
N SER A 39 -0.58 -14.06 8.17
CA SER A 39 0.27 -13.55 7.10
C SER A 39 0.00 -12.07 6.86
N THR A 40 1.01 -11.31 6.41
CA THR A 40 0.91 -9.85 6.30
C THR A 40 1.35 -9.34 4.95
N HIS A 41 0.46 -8.62 4.27
CA HIS A 41 0.65 -8.17 2.89
C HIS A 41 0.43 -6.66 2.78
N ALA A 42 1.41 -5.96 2.21
CA ALA A 42 1.23 -4.59 1.77
C ALA A 42 0.96 -4.55 0.27
N ILE A 43 0.06 -3.66 -0.17
CA ILE A 43 -0.28 -3.46 -1.58
C ILE A 43 -0.27 -1.96 -1.88
N HIS A 44 0.34 -1.58 -2.99
CA HIS A 44 0.25 -0.22 -3.50
C HIS A 44 0.26 -0.24 -5.03
N ASP A 45 -0.75 0.33 -5.66
CA ASP A 45 -0.83 0.55 -7.11
C ASP A 45 0.17 1.59 -7.63
N HIS A 46 1.11 2.05 -6.81
CA HIS A 46 2.21 2.90 -7.22
C HIS A 46 3.58 2.30 -6.89
N ARG A 47 4.62 3.02 -7.29
CA ARG A 47 6.03 2.60 -7.24
C ARG A 47 6.48 2.16 -5.85
N ALA A 48 7.18 1.03 -5.76
CA ALA A 48 7.67 0.45 -4.50
C ALA A 48 8.53 1.42 -3.67
N VAL A 49 9.37 2.19 -4.35
CA VAL A 49 10.34 3.12 -3.72
C VAL A 49 9.71 4.44 -3.32
N PHE A 50 8.47 4.71 -3.72
CA PHE A 50 7.78 5.95 -3.37
C PHE A 50 7.54 6.00 -1.86
N TYR A 51 8.04 7.05 -1.19
CA TYR A 51 8.15 7.16 0.26
C TYR A 51 8.99 6.06 0.94
N GLY A 52 9.89 5.38 0.21
CA GLY A 52 10.77 4.35 0.77
C GLY A 52 10.03 3.10 1.28
N ARG A 53 8.80 2.85 0.80
CA ARG A 53 7.94 1.76 1.28
C ARG A 53 8.59 0.38 1.18
N ASN A 54 9.38 0.13 0.12
CA ASN A 54 10.14 -1.12 -0.02
C ASN A 54 11.09 -1.40 1.16
N LYS A 55 11.58 -0.36 1.85
CA LYS A 55 12.42 -0.50 3.06
C LYS A 55 11.58 -0.48 4.32
N VAL A 56 10.65 0.47 4.40
CA VAL A 56 9.84 0.70 5.60
C VAL A 56 8.92 -0.48 5.90
N PHE A 57 8.26 -1.06 4.90
CA PHE A 57 7.36 -2.21 5.12
C PHE A 57 8.10 -3.44 5.63
N ALA A 58 9.34 -3.67 5.21
CA ALA A 58 10.19 -4.72 5.80
C ALA A 58 10.52 -4.44 7.27
N ASN A 59 10.77 -3.18 7.64
CA ASN A 59 11.01 -2.77 9.03
C ASN A 59 9.74 -2.83 9.89
N LEU A 60 8.56 -2.68 9.28
CA LEU A 60 7.23 -2.84 9.91
C LEU A 60 6.73 -4.30 9.90
N GLY A 61 7.52 -5.24 9.40
CA GLY A 61 7.24 -6.67 9.60
C GLY A 61 6.34 -7.34 8.56
N PHE A 62 6.02 -6.66 7.45
CA PHE A 62 5.25 -7.26 6.35
C PHE A 62 5.98 -8.44 5.71
N ASP A 63 5.26 -9.52 5.41
CA ASP A 63 5.78 -10.70 4.71
C ASP A 63 5.95 -10.42 3.22
N THR A 64 4.99 -9.71 2.61
CA THR A 64 5.05 -9.34 1.20
C THR A 64 4.72 -7.88 0.94
N PHE A 65 5.25 -7.34 -0.16
CA PHE A 65 4.83 -6.06 -0.72
C PHE A 65 4.62 -6.14 -2.23
N THR A 66 3.36 -5.97 -2.67
CA THR A 66 2.98 -5.91 -4.08
C THR A 66 2.81 -4.46 -4.50
N SER A 67 3.76 -3.95 -5.29
CA SER A 67 3.74 -2.60 -5.86
C SER A 67 3.34 -2.60 -7.35
N VAL A 68 3.18 -1.43 -7.98
CA VAL A 68 2.84 -1.33 -9.42
C VAL A 68 3.81 -2.13 -10.32
N GLU A 69 5.07 -2.28 -9.90
CA GLU A 69 6.05 -3.06 -10.64
C GLU A 69 5.64 -4.53 -10.79
N TYR A 70 4.74 -5.04 -9.95
CA TYR A 70 4.24 -6.42 -9.96
C TYR A 70 2.81 -6.55 -10.51
N MET A 71 2.28 -5.47 -11.10
CA MET A 71 0.92 -5.44 -11.64
C MET A 71 0.93 -5.39 -13.18
N ASN A 72 -0.10 -5.99 -13.80
CA ASN A 72 -0.35 -5.92 -15.24
C ASN A 72 -1.66 -5.15 -15.50
N HIS A 73 -1.83 -4.68 -16.75
CA HIS A 73 -3.06 -3.98 -17.19
C HIS A 73 -3.37 -2.70 -16.41
N VAL A 74 -2.33 -2.03 -15.91
CA VAL A 74 -2.46 -0.79 -15.15
C VAL A 74 -2.89 0.35 -16.07
N VAL A 75 -4.11 0.84 -15.87
CA VAL A 75 -4.63 2.03 -16.56
C VAL A 75 -4.28 3.28 -15.75
N ARG A 76 -4.04 4.40 -16.42
CA ARG A 76 -3.72 5.67 -15.76
C ARG A 76 -4.75 6.76 -16.02
N THR A 77 -4.91 7.65 -15.05
CA THR A 77 -5.66 8.89 -15.16
C THR A 77 -5.00 9.85 -16.17
N PRO A 78 -5.70 10.90 -16.65
CA PRO A 78 -5.08 11.97 -17.45
C PRO A 78 -3.89 12.66 -16.78
N LYS A 79 -3.77 12.56 -15.45
CA LYS A 79 -2.63 13.08 -14.66
C LYS A 79 -1.51 12.05 -14.45
N ASN A 80 -1.59 10.90 -15.11
CA ASN A 80 -0.63 9.81 -15.07
C ASN A 80 -0.47 9.19 -13.66
N TRP A 81 -1.58 9.11 -12.91
CA TRP A 81 -1.70 8.27 -11.71
C TRP A 81 -2.35 6.96 -12.09
N GLU A 82 -1.93 5.86 -11.48
CA GLU A 82 -2.55 4.56 -11.63
C GLU A 82 -3.99 4.59 -11.12
N LYS A 83 -4.90 3.93 -11.85
CA LYS A 83 -6.30 3.80 -11.46
C LYS A 83 -6.49 2.57 -10.56
N ASP A 84 -7.36 2.71 -9.56
CA ASP A 84 -7.46 1.81 -8.40
C ASP A 84 -8.06 0.42 -8.73
N TYR A 85 -8.68 0.23 -9.90
CA TYR A 85 -9.36 -1.05 -10.24
C TYR A 85 -8.43 -2.26 -10.17
N VAL A 86 -7.14 -2.06 -10.47
CA VAL A 86 -6.16 -3.14 -10.40
C VAL A 86 -6.03 -3.70 -8.99
N LEU A 87 -6.33 -2.90 -7.95
CA LEU A 87 -6.18 -3.28 -6.55
C LEU A 87 -7.13 -4.39 -6.12
N THR A 88 -8.32 -4.51 -6.73
CA THR A 88 -9.26 -5.60 -6.38
C THR A 88 -8.58 -6.96 -6.58
N ASP A 89 -8.04 -7.18 -7.78
CA ASP A 89 -7.37 -8.44 -8.10
C ASP A 89 -6.10 -8.63 -7.25
N GLN A 90 -5.36 -7.56 -6.94
CA GLN A 90 -4.17 -7.69 -6.08
C GLN A 90 -4.51 -8.06 -4.64
N ILE A 91 -5.63 -7.55 -4.11
CA ILE A 91 -6.12 -7.93 -2.77
C ILE A 91 -6.56 -9.40 -2.78
N MET A 92 -7.29 -9.83 -3.81
CA MET A 92 -7.70 -11.24 -3.93
C MET A 92 -6.49 -12.17 -4.10
N ASP A 93 -5.50 -11.77 -4.90
CA ASP A 93 -4.26 -12.52 -5.06
C ASP A 93 -3.50 -12.69 -3.74
N ALA A 94 -3.49 -11.66 -2.88
CA ALA A 94 -2.88 -11.75 -1.56
C ALA A 94 -3.65 -12.72 -0.65
N LEU A 95 -4.98 -12.62 -0.61
CA LEU A 95 -5.86 -13.54 0.12
C LEU A 95 -5.73 -15.01 -0.32
N GLU A 96 -5.38 -15.25 -1.58
CA GLU A 96 -5.18 -16.60 -2.13
C GLU A 96 -3.72 -17.09 -2.00
N SER A 97 -2.80 -16.23 -1.56
CA SER A 97 -1.36 -16.53 -1.52
C SER A 97 -0.91 -17.25 -0.25
N SER A 98 -1.75 -17.22 0.79
CA SER A 98 -1.46 -17.80 2.10
C SER A 98 -2.56 -18.80 2.49
N LYS A 99 -2.25 -19.69 3.44
CA LYS A 99 -3.24 -20.61 4.03
C LYS A 99 -3.71 -20.14 5.41
N GLN A 100 -3.06 -19.09 5.91
CA GLN A 100 -3.30 -18.49 7.21
C GLN A 100 -4.27 -17.34 7.03
N GLU A 101 -4.81 -16.84 8.13
CA GLU A 101 -5.55 -15.60 8.10
C GLU A 101 -4.63 -14.43 7.69
N ASP A 102 -5.14 -13.51 6.87
CA ASP A 102 -4.34 -12.44 6.31
C ASP A 102 -4.64 -11.07 6.92
N PHE A 103 -3.59 -10.27 7.06
CA PHE A 103 -3.68 -8.81 7.20
C PHE A 103 -3.19 -8.14 5.92
N ILE A 104 -4.08 -7.43 5.25
CA ILE A 104 -3.78 -6.71 4.02
C ILE A 104 -3.88 -5.21 4.26
N TYR A 105 -2.81 -4.49 3.96
CA TYR A 105 -2.77 -3.03 3.94
C TYR A 105 -2.59 -2.51 2.52
N THR A 106 -3.67 -1.98 1.96
CA THR A 106 -3.69 -1.44 0.60
C THR A 106 -3.68 0.09 0.60
N CYS A 107 -2.78 0.68 -0.18
CA CYS A 107 -2.78 2.11 -0.48
C CYS A 107 -3.14 2.32 -1.95
N SER A 108 -4.22 3.06 -2.21
CA SER A 108 -4.55 3.56 -3.54
C SER A 108 -3.81 4.85 -3.90
N VAL A 109 -3.74 5.17 -5.19
CA VAL A 109 -3.09 6.41 -5.68
C VAL A 109 -3.95 7.21 -6.66
N GLN A 110 -5.08 6.69 -7.15
CA GLN A 110 -5.85 7.34 -8.23
C GLN A 110 -6.24 8.80 -7.94
N GLY A 111 -6.67 9.09 -6.71
CA GLY A 111 -7.07 10.43 -6.27
C GLY A 111 -5.91 11.42 -6.02
N HIS A 112 -4.66 11.03 -6.25
CA HIS A 112 -3.49 11.82 -5.88
C HIS A 112 -3.20 12.99 -6.83
N GLY A 113 -2.46 13.99 -6.33
CA GLY A 113 -1.81 15.04 -7.13
C GLY A 113 -2.59 16.35 -7.27
N LYS A 114 -2.02 17.26 -8.08
CA LYS A 114 -2.63 18.57 -8.36
C LYS A 114 -3.78 18.41 -9.36
N TYR A 115 -4.93 18.94 -8.98
CA TYR A 115 -6.14 18.93 -9.79
C TYR A 115 -6.02 19.87 -11.01
N PRO A 116 -6.47 19.44 -12.20
CA PRO A 116 -6.34 20.20 -13.44
C PRO A 116 -7.21 21.46 -13.40
N THR A 117 -6.67 22.56 -13.91
CA THR A 117 -7.39 23.85 -14.04
C THR A 117 -8.09 23.99 -15.40
N GLU A 118 -8.08 22.94 -16.20
CA GLU A 118 -8.69 22.85 -17.54
C GLU A 118 -9.39 21.49 -17.69
N GLN A 119 -10.30 21.37 -18.65
CA GLN A 119 -11.01 20.13 -18.91
C GLN A 119 -10.05 19.07 -19.49
N VAL A 120 -9.82 17.99 -18.75
CA VAL A 120 -8.97 16.86 -19.18
C VAL A 120 -9.75 15.55 -19.38
N ILE A 121 -10.99 15.49 -18.89
CA ILE A 121 -11.90 14.35 -19.08
C ILE A 121 -12.87 14.74 -20.19
N LYS A 122 -12.82 14.02 -21.31
CA LYS A 122 -13.63 14.33 -22.49
C LYS A 122 -15.11 14.01 -22.29
N ASP A 123 -15.39 12.84 -21.71
CA ASP A 123 -16.73 12.29 -21.51
C ASP A 123 -16.87 11.86 -20.02
N PRO A 124 -17.06 12.80 -19.07
CA PRO A 124 -17.13 12.49 -17.64
C PRO A 124 -18.48 11.86 -17.24
N ASP A 125 -18.46 10.90 -16.32
CA ASP A 125 -19.67 10.31 -15.72
C ASP A 125 -20.39 11.32 -14.81
N ILE A 126 -19.61 12.14 -14.09
CA ILE A 126 -20.13 13.22 -13.23
C ILE A 126 -19.75 14.57 -13.84
N VAL A 127 -20.75 15.37 -14.17
CA VAL A 127 -20.56 16.74 -14.70
C VAL A 127 -20.76 17.76 -13.59
N VAL A 128 -19.79 18.65 -13.39
CA VAL A 128 -19.96 19.77 -12.46
C VAL A 128 -20.57 20.95 -13.21
N THR A 129 -21.82 21.29 -12.89
CA THR A 129 -22.56 22.32 -13.65
C THR A 129 -22.19 23.76 -13.26
N LYS A 130 -21.66 23.97 -12.04
CA LYS A 130 -21.33 25.30 -11.52
C LYS A 130 -20.23 25.23 -10.45
N ALA A 131 -19.31 26.19 -10.48
CA ALA A 131 -18.34 26.48 -9.43
C ALA A 131 -18.05 28.01 -9.42
N PRO A 132 -17.34 28.56 -8.42
CA PRO A 132 -17.02 29.99 -8.38
C PRO A 132 -16.18 30.48 -9.57
N THR A 133 -15.30 29.62 -10.12
CA THR A 133 -14.52 29.88 -11.34
C THR A 133 -14.54 28.66 -12.26
N GLU A 134 -14.14 28.83 -13.53
CA GLU A 134 -13.98 27.69 -14.45
C GLU A 134 -12.87 26.75 -13.99
N GLU A 135 -11.74 27.27 -13.48
CA GLU A 135 -10.66 26.41 -12.98
C GLU A 135 -11.14 25.52 -11.84
N LEU A 136 -11.89 26.07 -10.88
CA LEU A 136 -12.48 25.29 -9.78
C LEU A 136 -13.50 24.28 -10.30
N LYS A 137 -14.28 24.63 -11.33
CA LYS A 137 -15.22 23.70 -11.97
C LYS A 137 -14.48 22.47 -12.49
N TRP A 138 -13.36 22.65 -13.19
CA TRP A 138 -12.57 21.53 -13.72
C TRP A 138 -11.88 20.70 -12.63
N GLN A 139 -11.43 21.35 -11.56
CA GLN A 139 -10.86 20.64 -10.41
C GLN A 139 -11.91 19.78 -9.68
N TYR A 140 -13.11 20.33 -9.46
CA TYR A 140 -14.21 19.60 -8.85
C TYR A 140 -14.72 18.47 -9.75
N GLU A 141 -14.84 18.70 -11.06
CA GLU A 141 -15.26 17.66 -12.00
C GLU A 141 -14.26 16.51 -12.03
N TYR A 142 -12.97 16.82 -12.11
CA TYR A 142 -11.93 15.80 -12.02
C TYR A 142 -12.02 15.02 -10.71
N TYR A 143 -12.08 15.72 -9.56
CA TYR A 143 -12.19 15.10 -8.24
C TYR A 143 -13.42 14.19 -8.12
N ALA A 144 -14.59 14.67 -8.53
CA ALA A 144 -15.83 13.91 -8.46
C ALA A 144 -15.76 12.61 -9.28
N ASN A 145 -15.19 12.67 -10.50
CA ASN A 145 -15.00 11.47 -11.32
C ASN A 145 -13.93 10.52 -10.74
N GLN A 146 -12.86 11.02 -10.12
CA GLN A 146 -11.89 10.14 -9.45
C GLN A 146 -12.55 9.41 -8.28
N ILE A 147 -13.29 10.11 -7.43
CA ILE A 147 -14.02 9.49 -6.31
C ILE A 147 -15.10 8.53 -6.80
N HIS A 148 -15.78 8.84 -7.91
CA HIS A 148 -16.76 7.94 -8.52
C HIS A 148 -16.14 6.59 -8.92
N GLU A 149 -15.01 6.63 -9.62
CA GLU A 149 -14.27 5.43 -10.01
C GLU A 149 -13.70 4.68 -8.78
N MET A 150 -13.25 5.39 -7.74
CA MET A 150 -12.80 4.77 -6.48
C MET A 150 -13.97 4.09 -5.73
N ASP A 151 -15.17 4.67 -5.77
CA ASP A 151 -16.39 4.06 -5.21
C ASP A 151 -16.77 2.78 -5.97
N GLN A 152 -16.63 2.76 -7.30
CA GLN A 152 -16.82 1.55 -8.11
C GLN A 152 -15.82 0.45 -7.72
N PHE A 153 -14.54 0.79 -7.52
CA PHE A 153 -13.53 -0.14 -7.01
C PHE A 153 -13.94 -0.74 -5.65
N ILE A 154 -14.38 0.08 -4.71
CA ILE A 154 -14.87 -0.38 -3.40
C ILE A 154 -16.10 -1.30 -3.56
N GLY A 155 -17.02 -0.95 -4.46
CA GLY A 155 -18.20 -1.76 -4.79
C GLY A 155 -17.81 -3.15 -5.32
N GLU A 156 -16.87 -3.21 -6.26
CA GLU A 156 -16.37 -4.47 -6.79
C GLU A 156 -15.68 -5.31 -5.70
N LEU A 157 -14.78 -4.69 -4.93
CA LEU A 157 -14.06 -5.35 -3.85
C LEU A 157 -15.03 -5.95 -2.81
N THR A 158 -16.01 -5.18 -2.35
CA THR A 158 -16.99 -5.67 -1.36
C THR A 158 -17.87 -6.79 -1.93
N GLU A 159 -18.22 -6.78 -3.21
CA GLU A 159 -18.95 -7.88 -3.85
C GLU A 159 -18.12 -9.17 -3.97
N ARG A 160 -16.79 -9.05 -4.20
CA ARG A 160 -15.87 -10.20 -4.17
C ARG A 160 -15.74 -10.75 -2.74
N LEU A 161 -15.46 -9.89 -1.76
CA LEU A 161 -15.28 -10.28 -0.36
C LEU A 161 -16.55 -10.85 0.28
N LYS A 162 -17.73 -10.44 -0.18
CA LYS A 162 -19.02 -11.00 0.28
C LYS A 162 -19.19 -12.47 -0.09
N LYS A 163 -18.54 -12.90 -1.18
CA LYS A 163 -18.54 -14.29 -1.67
C LYS A 163 -17.29 -15.07 -1.25
N TYR A 164 -16.37 -14.43 -0.53
CA TYR A 164 -15.17 -15.06 -0.03
C TYR A 164 -15.50 -15.94 1.18
N ASP A 165 -14.87 -17.12 1.25
CA ASP A 165 -15.25 -18.18 2.18
C ASP A 165 -14.83 -17.91 3.63
N GLU A 166 -13.92 -16.96 3.85
CA GLU A 166 -13.46 -16.57 5.19
C GLU A 166 -14.13 -15.30 5.71
N LYS A 167 -14.08 -15.11 7.03
CA LYS A 167 -14.58 -13.90 7.67
C LYS A 167 -13.66 -12.72 7.39
N VAL A 168 -14.20 -11.68 6.77
CA VAL A 168 -13.46 -10.47 6.40
C VAL A 168 -13.96 -9.27 7.19
N VAL A 169 -13.02 -8.48 7.70
CA VAL A 169 -13.27 -7.10 8.15
C VAL A 169 -12.48 -6.15 7.25
N LEU A 170 -13.19 -5.29 6.54
CA LEU A 170 -12.62 -4.27 5.66
C LEU A 170 -12.72 -2.90 6.32
N VAL A 171 -11.61 -2.18 6.39
CA VAL A 171 -11.56 -0.79 6.83
C VAL A 171 -11.17 0.10 5.66
N ILE A 172 -12.05 1.01 5.30
CA ILE A 172 -11.84 2.01 4.25
C ILE A 172 -11.76 3.36 4.93
N TYR A 173 -10.71 4.14 4.68
CA TYR A 173 -10.58 5.47 5.26
C TYR A 173 -9.86 6.42 4.31
N GLY A 174 -10.28 7.69 4.29
CA GLY A 174 -9.53 8.75 3.62
C GLY A 174 -8.31 9.15 4.45
N ASP A 175 -7.15 9.28 3.83
CA ASP A 175 -5.91 9.67 4.50
C ASP A 175 -5.85 11.18 4.79
N HIS A 176 -6.32 12.01 3.85
CA HIS A 176 -6.50 13.45 4.02
C HIS A 176 -7.52 14.01 3.02
N LEU A 177 -7.94 15.28 3.21
CA LEU A 177 -8.74 15.98 2.20
C LEU A 177 -7.90 16.26 0.94
N PRO A 178 -8.51 16.30 -0.26
CA PRO A 178 -7.77 16.58 -1.49
C PRO A 178 -7.12 17.96 -1.45
N ALA A 179 -6.06 18.16 -2.24
CA ALA A 179 -5.36 19.43 -2.39
C ALA A 179 -6.16 20.47 -3.21
N LEU A 180 -7.40 20.70 -2.78
CA LEU A 180 -8.29 21.76 -3.23
C LEU A 180 -8.31 22.83 -2.14
N GLU A 181 -8.40 24.09 -2.54
CA GLU A 181 -8.51 25.19 -1.58
C GLU A 181 -9.89 25.13 -0.90
N MET A 182 -9.92 24.61 0.34
CA MET A 182 -11.11 24.48 1.17
C MET A 182 -10.90 25.19 2.50
N THR A 183 -11.96 25.82 3.00
CA THR A 183 -11.99 26.46 4.31
C THR A 183 -12.89 25.69 5.28
N GLU A 184 -12.67 25.84 6.59
CA GLU A 184 -13.43 25.07 7.60
C GLU A 184 -14.94 25.32 7.56
N ASP A 185 -15.37 26.54 7.20
CA ASP A 185 -16.77 26.92 7.03
C ASP A 185 -17.45 26.25 5.83
N GLN A 186 -16.67 25.75 4.87
CA GLN A 186 -17.18 24.96 3.74
C GLN A 186 -17.34 23.47 4.09
N MET A 187 -16.76 23.01 5.21
CA MET A 187 -16.77 21.61 5.60
C MET A 187 -17.96 21.31 6.50
N ALA A 188 -18.76 20.29 6.15
CA ALA A 188 -19.85 19.80 7.01
C ALA A 188 -19.36 19.36 8.42
N THR A 189 -18.09 18.97 8.53
CA THR A 189 -17.44 18.58 9.78
C THR A 189 -16.91 19.76 10.60
N GLY A 190 -16.89 20.97 10.02
CA GLY A 190 -16.24 22.15 10.57
C GLY A 190 -14.72 22.04 10.67
N SER A 191 -14.09 21.10 9.95
CA SER A 191 -12.63 20.91 10.00
C SER A 191 -12.07 20.34 8.71
N ILE A 192 -10.98 20.93 8.23
CA ILE A 192 -10.21 20.44 7.08
C ILE A 192 -9.31 19.23 7.41
N PHE A 193 -9.30 18.78 8.67
CA PHE A 193 -8.50 17.64 9.15
C PHE A 193 -9.33 16.38 9.44
N LYS A 194 -10.60 16.35 9.02
CA LYS A 194 -11.51 15.22 9.20
C LYS A 194 -11.85 14.59 7.85
N THR A 195 -11.59 13.30 7.72
CA THR A 195 -12.00 12.46 6.59
C THR A 195 -13.01 11.41 7.04
N GLN A 196 -13.71 10.80 6.08
CA GLN A 196 -14.64 9.71 6.36
C GLN A 196 -13.90 8.37 6.42
N TYR A 197 -14.50 7.43 7.15
CA TYR A 197 -14.10 6.03 7.14
C TYR A 197 -15.33 5.13 7.27
N VAL A 198 -15.21 3.89 6.81
CA VAL A 198 -16.22 2.84 6.91
C VAL A 198 -15.55 1.56 7.36
N MET A 199 -16.17 0.87 8.32
CA MET A 199 -15.85 -0.51 8.67
C MET A 199 -16.97 -1.41 8.15
N TRP A 200 -16.59 -2.37 7.32
CA TRP A 200 -17.49 -3.34 6.72
C TRP A 200 -17.04 -4.75 7.07
N SER A 201 -17.96 -5.70 7.10
CA SER A 201 -17.65 -7.12 7.29
C SER A 201 -18.60 -7.97 6.47
N ASN A 202 -18.12 -9.12 5.99
CA ASN A 202 -18.96 -10.09 5.27
C ASN A 202 -19.76 -11.02 6.21
N TYR A 203 -19.68 -10.79 7.52
CA TYR A 203 -20.43 -11.49 8.56
C TYR A 203 -21.05 -10.48 9.54
N PRO A 204 -22.07 -10.86 10.34
CA PRO A 204 -22.71 -9.92 11.24
C PRO A 204 -21.75 -9.36 12.31
N MET A 205 -21.60 -8.03 12.33
CA MET A 205 -20.93 -7.27 13.39
C MET A 205 -21.81 -6.10 13.85
N LYS A 206 -21.67 -5.68 15.11
CA LYS A 206 -22.41 -4.54 15.65
C LYS A 206 -21.95 -3.24 14.99
N ARG A 207 -22.87 -2.54 14.32
CA ARG A 207 -22.64 -1.21 13.75
C ARG A 207 -22.51 -0.17 14.86
N GLU A 208 -21.52 0.71 14.72
CA GLU A 208 -21.29 1.83 15.63
C GLU A 208 -20.91 3.08 14.82
N TYR A 209 -21.24 4.25 15.36
CA TYR A 209 -20.86 5.54 14.80
C TYR A 209 -19.99 6.25 15.83
N LYS A 210 -18.75 6.58 15.46
CA LYS A 210 -17.78 7.18 16.37
C LYS A 210 -16.74 7.98 15.60
N ASP A 211 -16.35 9.13 16.13
CA ASP A 211 -15.14 9.83 15.70
C ASP A 211 -13.91 9.15 16.33
N MET A 212 -12.86 8.92 15.54
CA MET A 212 -11.60 8.38 16.03
C MET A 212 -10.41 8.91 15.23
N PHE A 213 -9.23 8.89 15.85
CA PHE A 213 -7.99 9.17 15.13
C PHE A 213 -7.50 7.94 14.38
N SER A 214 -6.80 8.14 13.25
CA SER A 214 -6.24 7.05 12.43
C SER A 214 -5.26 6.14 13.17
N TYR A 215 -4.65 6.62 14.25
CA TYR A 215 -3.77 5.82 15.11
C TYR A 215 -4.55 4.94 16.11
N GLN A 216 -5.84 5.16 16.30
CA GLN A 216 -6.70 4.31 17.15
C GLN A 216 -7.41 3.20 16.36
N MET A 217 -7.39 3.28 15.02
CA MET A 217 -8.19 2.45 14.12
C MET A 217 -7.94 0.94 14.33
N ALA A 218 -6.67 0.52 14.29
CA ALA A 218 -6.31 -0.89 14.43
C ALA A 218 -6.72 -1.44 15.80
N ALA A 219 -6.41 -0.71 16.88
CA ALA A 219 -6.80 -1.08 18.23
C ALA A 219 -8.32 -1.24 18.41
N ASN A 220 -9.11 -0.38 17.74
CA ASN A 220 -10.57 -0.48 17.77
C ASN A 220 -11.09 -1.71 17.05
N VAL A 221 -10.54 -2.05 15.88
CA VAL A 221 -10.88 -3.28 15.15
C VAL A 221 -10.49 -4.51 15.96
N PHE A 222 -9.28 -4.51 16.51
CA PHE A 222 -8.75 -5.61 17.30
C PHE A 222 -9.58 -5.88 18.56
N ASP A 223 -10.03 -4.83 19.24
CA ASP A 223 -10.93 -4.98 20.40
C ASP A 223 -12.23 -5.71 20.04
N LYS A 224 -12.81 -5.40 18.87
CA LYS A 224 -14.01 -6.07 18.36
C LYS A 224 -13.76 -7.54 17.97
N LEU A 225 -12.52 -7.88 17.64
CA LEU A 225 -12.09 -9.24 17.29
C LEU A 225 -11.55 -10.03 18.52
N GLY A 226 -11.44 -9.40 19.69
CA GLY A 226 -10.85 -10.01 20.89
C GLY A 226 -9.32 -10.09 20.86
N PHE A 227 -8.68 -9.24 20.05
CA PHE A 227 -7.24 -9.18 19.88
C PHE A 227 -6.62 -8.12 20.81
N HIS A 228 -5.71 -8.56 21.68
CA HIS A 228 -5.12 -7.74 22.76
C HIS A 228 -3.60 -7.90 22.86
N MET A 229 -2.91 -8.01 21.72
CA MET A 229 -1.45 -8.00 21.58
C MET A 229 -0.92 -6.58 21.32
N GLY A 230 0.40 -6.39 21.35
CA GLY A 230 1.05 -5.09 21.07
C GLY A 230 0.95 -4.06 22.20
N VAL A 231 2.02 -3.32 22.44
CA VAL A 231 2.06 -2.24 23.43
C VAL A 231 1.06 -1.15 23.06
N MET A 232 1.14 -0.60 21.84
CA MET A 232 0.31 0.54 21.43
C MET A 232 -1.17 0.16 21.31
N THR A 233 -1.47 -1.03 20.77
CA THR A 233 -2.81 -1.59 20.69
C THR A 233 -3.46 -1.69 22.09
N LYS A 234 -2.80 -2.37 23.04
CA LYS A 234 -3.30 -2.47 24.42
C LYS A 234 -3.42 -1.11 25.09
N TYR A 235 -2.49 -0.19 24.81
CA TYR A 235 -2.55 1.15 25.37
C TYR A 235 -3.80 1.91 24.93
N HIS A 236 -4.14 1.87 23.63
CA HIS A 236 -5.36 2.49 23.12
C HIS A 236 -6.63 1.86 23.71
N GLN A 237 -6.68 0.53 23.81
CA GLN A 237 -7.85 -0.20 24.33
C GLN A 237 -8.11 0.14 25.81
N ASN A 238 -7.05 0.18 26.63
CA ASN A 238 -7.19 0.30 28.09
C ASN A 238 -7.15 1.75 28.60
N HIS A 239 -6.58 2.69 27.85
CA HIS A 239 -6.27 4.03 28.36
C HIS A 239 -6.85 5.20 27.53
N GLN A 240 -7.68 4.95 26.50
CA GLN A 240 -8.27 6.02 25.68
C GLN A 240 -9.01 7.11 26.48
N ASN A 241 -9.55 6.76 27.66
CA ASN A 241 -10.30 7.67 28.53
C ASN A 241 -9.43 8.29 29.65
N SER A 242 -8.15 7.96 29.73
CA SER A 242 -7.24 8.48 30.76
C SER A 242 -6.97 9.97 30.54
N GLN A 243 -6.93 10.76 31.62
CA GLN A 243 -6.58 12.19 31.56
C GLN A 243 -5.18 12.43 30.98
N THR A 244 -4.25 11.48 31.21
CA THR A 244 -2.86 11.54 30.73
C THR A 244 -2.65 10.88 29.37
N TYR A 245 -3.72 10.43 28.69
CA TYR A 245 -3.64 9.57 27.50
C TYR A 245 -2.63 10.05 26.45
N LYS A 246 -2.66 11.34 26.07
CA LYS A 246 -1.73 11.87 25.07
C LYS A 246 -0.29 12.01 25.60
N ALA A 247 -0.14 12.38 26.87
CA ALA A 247 1.17 12.59 27.48
C ALA A 247 1.93 11.26 27.66
N ASP A 248 1.23 10.21 28.07
CA ASP A 248 1.82 8.88 28.25
C ASP A 248 2.02 8.16 26.91
N MET A 249 1.12 8.35 25.94
CA MET A 249 1.33 7.90 24.56
C MET A 249 2.61 8.49 23.96
N LYS A 250 2.85 9.79 24.18
CA LYS A 250 4.09 10.44 23.72
C LYS A 250 5.34 9.81 24.35
N LYS A 251 5.30 9.46 25.64
CA LYS A 251 6.43 8.80 26.31
C LYS A 251 6.67 7.39 25.75
N LEU A 252 5.60 6.62 25.53
CA LEU A 252 5.68 5.29 24.93
C LEU A 252 6.27 5.35 23.52
N GLU A 253 5.71 6.21 22.67
CA GLU A 253 6.19 6.42 21.30
C GLU A 253 7.66 6.84 21.28
N TYR A 254 8.05 7.78 22.15
CA TYR A 254 9.44 8.18 22.28
C TYR A 254 10.35 7.03 22.75
N ASP A 255 9.95 6.27 23.77
CA ASP A 255 10.77 5.17 24.30
C ASP A 255 10.95 4.04 23.27
N MET A 256 9.91 3.73 22.50
CA MET A 256 9.92 2.70 21.45
C MET A 256 10.81 3.08 20.26
N LEU A 257 10.83 4.35 19.85
CA LEU A 257 11.52 4.80 18.64
C LEU A 257 12.91 5.42 18.90
N TYR A 258 13.05 6.24 19.94
CA TYR A 258 14.21 7.10 20.16
C TYR A 258 14.87 6.94 21.53
N GLY A 259 14.13 6.41 22.51
CA GLY A 259 14.55 6.31 23.89
C GLY A 259 15.40 5.09 24.18
N LYS A 260 15.28 4.57 25.41
CA LYS A 260 16.07 3.43 25.87
C LYS A 260 15.32 2.11 25.74
N LYS A 261 14.17 2.09 25.08
CA LYS A 261 13.35 0.88 24.89
C LYS A 261 13.03 0.19 26.23
N TYR A 262 12.78 0.98 27.27
CA TYR A 262 12.43 0.46 28.60
C TYR A 262 11.21 -0.47 28.55
N ILE A 263 10.23 -0.16 27.69
CA ILE A 263 9.05 -1.01 27.49
C ILE A 263 9.40 -2.41 26.96
N PHE A 264 10.59 -2.56 26.39
CA PHE A 264 11.14 -3.81 25.86
C PHE A 264 12.40 -4.27 26.62
N ASN A 265 12.54 -3.90 27.91
CA ASN A 265 13.70 -4.26 28.75
C ASN A 265 15.06 -3.79 28.20
N GLY A 266 15.09 -2.70 27.44
CA GLY A 266 16.32 -2.08 26.95
C GLY A 266 16.67 -2.41 25.49
N GLU A 267 15.99 -3.36 24.85
CA GLU A 267 16.33 -3.87 23.52
C GLU A 267 15.11 -3.91 22.60
N ASN A 268 15.29 -3.62 21.31
CA ASN A 268 14.20 -3.72 20.33
C ASN A 268 13.99 -5.20 19.95
N PRO A 269 12.83 -5.81 20.25
CA PRO A 269 12.62 -7.23 19.98
C PRO A 269 12.30 -7.51 18.50
N TYR A 270 11.98 -6.48 17.72
CA TYR A 270 11.53 -6.62 16.34
C TYR A 270 12.72 -6.68 15.38
N LYS A 271 12.72 -7.68 14.49
CA LYS A 271 13.74 -7.86 13.46
C LYS A 271 13.15 -7.58 12.09
N LYS A 272 13.94 -6.90 11.25
CA LYS A 272 13.57 -6.61 9.87
C LYS A 272 13.26 -7.92 9.16
N VAL A 273 12.12 -7.95 8.48
CA VAL A 273 11.68 -9.13 7.72
C VAL A 273 12.39 -9.17 6.38
N ASP A 274 12.75 -10.38 5.95
CA ASP A 274 13.12 -10.65 4.56
C ASP A 274 11.85 -10.64 3.70
N MET A 275 11.37 -9.42 3.43
CA MET A 275 10.09 -9.18 2.78
C MET A 275 10.15 -9.58 1.30
N LYS A 276 9.21 -10.42 0.87
CA LYS A 276 9.09 -10.82 -0.52
C LYS A 276 8.38 -9.73 -1.32
N MET A 277 8.88 -9.43 -2.51
CA MET A 277 8.23 -8.48 -3.39
C MET A 277 7.24 -9.22 -4.31
N GLY A 278 5.98 -8.81 -4.28
CA GLY A 278 4.86 -9.48 -4.95
C GLY A 278 4.44 -10.78 -4.25
N VAL A 279 3.15 -11.11 -4.36
CA VAL A 279 2.60 -12.41 -3.91
C VAL A 279 2.67 -13.48 -5.01
N LYS A 280 2.69 -13.06 -6.28
CA LYS A 280 2.83 -13.94 -7.44
C LYS A 280 4.32 -14.07 -7.83
N PRO A 281 4.93 -15.26 -7.69
CA PRO A 281 6.35 -15.44 -8.03
C PRO A 281 6.56 -15.30 -9.53
N ILE A 282 7.60 -14.56 -9.91
CA ILE A 282 8.11 -14.52 -11.28
C ILE A 282 8.86 -15.83 -11.53
N LYS A 283 8.54 -16.52 -12.62
CA LYS A 283 9.18 -17.80 -12.96
C LYS A 283 9.65 -17.79 -14.40
N ILE A 284 10.83 -18.36 -14.62
CA ILE A 284 11.32 -18.69 -15.97
C ILE A 284 10.98 -20.15 -16.23
N THR A 285 10.27 -20.41 -17.33
CA THR A 285 9.95 -21.78 -17.75
C THR A 285 10.89 -22.26 -18.85
N ASP A 286 11.33 -21.36 -19.73
CA ASP A 286 12.18 -21.72 -20.87
C ASP A 286 12.95 -20.51 -21.43
N ILE A 287 14.07 -20.76 -22.10
CA ILE A 287 14.84 -19.73 -22.83
C ILE A 287 14.98 -20.20 -24.27
N VAL A 288 14.28 -19.51 -25.18
CA VAL A 288 14.13 -19.92 -26.57
C VAL A 288 14.93 -19.00 -27.48
N ARG A 289 15.62 -19.61 -28.45
CA ARG A 289 16.29 -18.91 -29.53
C ARG A 289 15.42 -18.94 -30.80
N VAL A 290 15.20 -17.78 -31.40
CA VAL A 290 14.56 -17.65 -32.72
C VAL A 290 15.45 -16.78 -33.60
N GLY A 291 16.13 -17.41 -34.56
CA GLY A 291 17.19 -16.76 -35.33
C GLY A 291 18.33 -16.31 -34.40
N ASP A 292 18.58 -15.00 -34.37
CA ASP A 292 19.65 -14.39 -33.58
C ASP A 292 19.14 -13.77 -32.28
N LYS A 293 17.85 -13.90 -31.99
CA LYS A 293 17.19 -13.32 -30.81
C LYS A 293 16.91 -14.37 -29.75
N LEU A 294 17.10 -13.98 -28.50
CA LEU A 294 16.73 -14.77 -27.33
C LEU A 294 15.42 -14.25 -26.72
N TYR A 295 14.59 -15.18 -26.28
CA TYR A 295 13.33 -14.94 -25.62
C TYR A 295 13.28 -15.74 -24.32
N ILE A 296 12.88 -15.09 -23.23
CA ILE A 296 12.60 -15.78 -21.97
C ILE A 296 11.10 -15.99 -21.87
N LYS A 297 10.69 -17.25 -21.74
CA LYS A 297 9.31 -17.63 -21.46
C LYS A 297 9.14 -17.86 -19.96
N GLY A 298 7.97 -17.54 -19.44
CA GLY A 298 7.72 -17.66 -18.02
C GLY A 298 6.31 -17.27 -17.60
N GLU A 299 6.20 -16.92 -16.31
CA GLU A 299 4.96 -16.53 -15.66
C GLU A 299 5.16 -15.22 -14.89
N ASN A 300 4.08 -14.43 -14.82
CA ASN A 300 3.98 -13.20 -14.01
C ASN A 300 4.98 -12.10 -14.37
N PHE A 301 5.39 -12.03 -15.64
CA PHE A 301 6.14 -10.86 -16.12
C PHE A 301 5.22 -9.64 -16.20
N THR A 302 5.82 -8.46 -16.03
CA THR A 302 5.17 -7.16 -16.22
C THR A 302 6.06 -6.26 -17.08
N GLU A 303 5.59 -5.05 -17.41
CA GLU A 303 6.36 -4.05 -18.15
C GLU A 303 7.70 -3.67 -17.46
N TYR A 304 7.77 -3.91 -16.14
CA TYR A 304 8.91 -3.64 -15.28
C TYR A 304 9.88 -4.83 -15.18
N SER A 305 9.53 -5.99 -15.73
CA SER A 305 10.41 -7.16 -15.79
C SER A 305 11.51 -6.94 -16.83
N LYS A 306 12.76 -7.18 -16.44
CA LYS A 306 13.95 -7.06 -17.30
C LYS A 306 14.78 -8.34 -17.22
N ILE A 307 15.34 -8.75 -18.34
CA ILE A 307 16.36 -9.79 -18.38
C ILE A 307 17.61 -9.23 -17.70
N SER A 308 18.22 -10.03 -16.83
CA SER A 308 19.48 -9.69 -16.19
C SER A 308 20.47 -10.85 -16.29
N LEU A 309 21.75 -10.51 -16.29
CA LEU A 309 22.86 -11.46 -16.31
C LEU A 309 23.94 -10.98 -15.34
N ASP A 310 24.28 -11.82 -14.36
CA ASP A 310 25.26 -11.52 -13.31
C ASP A 310 25.01 -10.18 -12.60
N GLY A 311 23.73 -9.87 -12.33
CA GLY A 311 23.31 -8.63 -11.68
C GLY A 311 23.24 -7.41 -12.60
N LYS A 312 23.64 -7.52 -13.87
CA LYS A 312 23.51 -6.45 -14.87
C LYS A 312 22.17 -6.55 -15.59
N ILE A 313 21.40 -5.46 -15.58
CA ILE A 313 20.17 -5.35 -16.36
C ILE A 313 20.49 -5.22 -17.84
N LEU A 314 19.86 -6.06 -18.66
CA LEU A 314 20.00 -6.10 -20.10
C LEU A 314 18.85 -5.37 -20.81
N LYS A 315 19.11 -4.89 -22.03
CA LYS A 315 18.06 -4.29 -22.88
C LYS A 315 16.98 -5.33 -23.19
N THR A 316 15.78 -5.09 -22.69
CA THR A 316 14.66 -6.04 -22.72
C THR A 316 13.41 -5.38 -23.30
N ILE A 317 12.72 -6.09 -24.19
CA ILE A 317 11.36 -5.76 -24.62
C ILE A 317 10.36 -6.67 -23.89
N PHE A 318 9.34 -6.06 -23.30
CA PHE A 318 8.20 -6.79 -22.75
C PHE A 318 7.24 -7.14 -23.89
N LEU A 319 6.97 -8.42 -24.09
CA LEU A 319 6.08 -8.92 -25.16
C LEU A 319 4.75 -9.43 -24.61
N GLY A 320 4.66 -9.65 -23.30
CA GLY A 320 3.48 -10.09 -22.58
C GLY A 320 3.86 -10.70 -21.23
N SER A 321 2.87 -11.02 -20.42
CA SER A 321 3.06 -11.55 -19.06
C SER A 321 3.77 -12.91 -18.98
N SER A 322 4.03 -13.54 -20.13
CA SER A 322 4.74 -14.81 -20.25
C SER A 322 5.96 -14.78 -21.16
N ILE A 323 6.27 -13.65 -21.81
CA ILE A 323 7.39 -13.57 -22.76
C ILE A 323 8.14 -12.23 -22.64
N LEU A 324 9.46 -12.32 -22.47
CA LEU A 324 10.41 -11.21 -22.62
C LEU A 324 11.32 -11.48 -23.83
N GLY A 325 11.67 -10.43 -24.56
CA GLY A 325 12.68 -10.49 -25.64
C GLY A 325 13.95 -9.75 -25.27
N LEU A 326 15.10 -10.34 -25.57
CA LEU A 326 16.40 -9.67 -25.44
C LEU A 326 16.66 -8.78 -26.67
N GLN A 327 17.11 -7.55 -26.44
CA GLN A 327 17.37 -6.54 -27.49
C GLN A 327 18.85 -6.16 -27.62
N GLU A 328 19.77 -6.96 -27.09
CA GLU A 328 21.21 -6.77 -27.26
C GLU A 328 21.94 -8.10 -27.39
N GLU A 329 23.13 -8.06 -28.00
CA GLU A 329 23.97 -9.23 -28.19
C GLU A 329 24.65 -9.63 -26.88
N VAL A 330 24.62 -10.93 -26.59
CA VAL A 330 25.25 -11.54 -25.42
C VAL A 330 25.83 -12.90 -25.80
N ASP A 331 26.83 -13.35 -25.05
CA ASP A 331 27.36 -14.71 -25.20
C ASP A 331 26.23 -15.72 -24.93
N LEU A 332 25.91 -16.54 -25.94
CA LEU A 332 24.84 -17.53 -25.87
C LEU A 332 25.13 -18.62 -24.84
N ASN A 333 26.40 -18.85 -24.50
CA ASN A 333 26.78 -19.77 -23.43
C ASN A 333 26.37 -19.26 -22.04
N ALA A 334 26.02 -17.97 -21.92
CA ALA A 334 25.51 -17.37 -20.69
C ALA A 334 23.99 -17.47 -20.53
N ALA A 335 23.26 -18.04 -21.51
CA ALA A 335 21.80 -18.08 -21.50
C ALA A 335 21.23 -18.77 -20.25
N ASN A 336 21.84 -19.87 -19.79
CA ASN A 336 21.43 -20.60 -18.59
C ASN A 336 21.63 -19.83 -17.28
N ARG A 337 22.37 -18.72 -17.29
CA ARG A 337 22.58 -17.83 -16.13
C ARG A 337 21.69 -16.58 -16.19
N MET A 338 20.90 -16.42 -17.25
CA MET A 338 19.97 -15.31 -17.37
C MET A 338 18.85 -15.45 -16.34
N LYS A 339 18.52 -14.32 -15.73
CA LYS A 339 17.47 -14.17 -14.74
C LYS A 339 16.47 -13.13 -15.21
N VAL A 340 15.32 -13.08 -14.54
CA VAL A 340 14.38 -11.96 -14.67
C VAL A 340 14.45 -11.15 -13.38
N SER A 341 14.79 -9.88 -13.52
CA SER A 341 14.79 -8.91 -12.45
C SER A 341 13.57 -8.01 -12.57
N GLN A 342 12.92 -7.73 -11.45
CA GLN A 342 11.87 -6.72 -11.38
C GLN A 342 12.52 -5.37 -11.07
N VAL A 343 12.35 -4.42 -11.98
CA VAL A 343 13.15 -3.18 -11.97
C VAL A 343 12.24 -1.97 -11.90
N GLU A 344 12.54 -1.11 -10.95
CA GLU A 344 11.91 0.19 -10.78
C GLU A 344 12.34 1.16 -11.93
N LYS A 345 11.56 2.23 -12.18
CA LYS A 345 11.88 3.26 -13.20
C LYS A 345 13.33 3.78 -13.13
N ASN A 346 13.93 3.87 -11.94
CA ASN A 346 15.30 4.35 -11.73
C ASN A 346 16.39 3.26 -11.78
N LYS A 347 16.08 2.08 -12.33
CA LYS A 347 17.00 0.92 -12.44
C LYS A 347 17.38 0.26 -11.10
N GLU A 348 16.67 0.57 -10.03
CA GLU A 348 16.79 -0.19 -8.78
C GLU A 348 16.13 -1.57 -8.98
N ILE A 349 16.87 -2.63 -8.65
CA ILE A 349 16.37 -4.01 -8.70
C ILE A 349 15.59 -4.26 -7.40
N LEU A 350 14.29 -4.52 -7.52
CA LEU A 350 13.41 -4.82 -6.41
C LEU A 350 13.48 -6.29 -6.01
N SER A 351 13.58 -7.17 -7.00
CA SER A 351 13.77 -8.61 -6.82
C SER A 351 14.37 -9.22 -8.08
N THR A 352 14.88 -10.45 -7.98
CA THR A 352 15.37 -11.22 -9.12
C THR A 352 15.03 -12.69 -8.91
N THR A 353 14.68 -13.40 -9.98
CA THR A 353 14.44 -14.84 -9.93
C THR A 353 15.66 -15.60 -9.39
N GLU A 354 15.41 -16.67 -8.65
CA GLU A 354 16.45 -17.58 -8.15
C GLU A 354 17.24 -18.27 -9.27
#